data_AF-A0AA37RJY6-F1
#
_entry.id   AF-A0AA37RJY6-F1
#
_cell.length_a   1.000
_cell.length_b   1.000
_cell.length_c   1.000
_cell.angle_alpha   90.00
_cell.angle_beta   90.00
_cell.angle_gamma   90.00
#
_symmetry.space_group_name_H-M   'P 1'
#
loop_
_entity.id
_entity.type
_entity.pdbx_description
1 polymer ?
#
loop_
_entity_poly.entity_id
_entity_poly.type
_entity_poly.pdbx_seq_one_letter_code
_entity_poly.pdbx_strand_id
1 'polypeptide(L)'
;MNEILGVEGWLKCLGKTHRALLDIGLDPKLRFIKLFYGDIKIYLEPAPGISFVFDAETKVLLAVTITIIRRVEREPEFGGYLPQPYNCSDKVSVRAAWGNPIKSREKLVLPPPIGETGGWDMYSLSSVGFEEFELIYSYTTDFIVSGFVLKVRNDEA
;
A
#
# COMPACT_ATOMS: atom_id res chain seq x y z
N MET A 1 -13.43 19.34 16.36
CA MET A 1 -12.66 18.93 15.18
C MET A 1 -12.28 17.48 15.40
N ASN A 2 -12.88 16.53 14.69
CA ASN A 2 -12.36 15.16 14.68
C ASN A 2 -11.09 15.22 13.85
N GLU A 3 -9.92 15.04 14.47
CA GLU A 3 -8.70 14.80 13.72
C GLU A 3 -8.94 13.58 12.85
N ILE A 4 -8.74 13.74 11.54
CA ILE A 4 -8.62 12.61 10.63
C ILE A 4 -7.41 11.84 11.16
N LEU A 5 -7.65 10.65 11.73
CA LEU A 5 -6.58 9.73 12.08
C LEU A 5 -5.84 9.44 10.78
N GLY A 6 -4.61 9.96 10.68
CA GLY A 6 -3.80 9.92 9.46
C GLY A 6 -3.47 8.49 9.03
N VAL A 7 -2.50 8.36 8.10
CA VAL A 7 -2.14 7.07 7.47
C VAL A 7 -2.01 5.90 8.46
N GLU A 8 -1.49 6.13 9.67
CA GLU A 8 -1.40 5.11 10.72
C GLU A 8 -2.74 4.45 11.07
N GLY A 9 -3.81 5.23 11.22
CA GLY A 9 -5.14 4.72 11.54
C GLY A 9 -5.68 3.83 10.42
N TRP A 10 -5.46 4.24 9.16
CA TRP A 10 -5.86 3.45 7.99
C TRP A 10 -5.10 2.15 7.86
N LEU A 11 -3.78 2.16 8.09
CA LEU A 11 -2.97 0.93 8.10
C LEU A 11 -3.44 -0.07 9.17
N LYS A 12 -3.83 0.42 10.35
CA LYS A 12 -4.40 -0.41 11.44
C LYS A 12 -5.82 -0.95 11.16
N CYS A 13 -6.47 -0.48 10.10
CA CYS A 13 -7.79 -0.93 9.66
C CYS A 13 -7.73 -2.01 8.59
N LEU A 14 -6.55 -2.47 8.19
CA LEU A 14 -6.41 -3.61 7.29
C LEU A 14 -7.12 -4.85 7.86
N GLY A 15 -7.84 -5.59 7.01
CA GLY A 15 -8.69 -6.72 7.42
C GLY A 15 -10.01 -6.31 8.10
N LYS A 16 -10.26 -5.00 8.31
CA LYS A 16 -11.53 -4.50 8.86
C LYS A 16 -12.45 -4.00 7.76
N THR A 17 -13.73 -3.84 8.08
CA THR A 17 -14.73 -3.34 7.12
C THR A 17 -14.57 -1.84 6.86
N HIS A 18 -15.10 -1.39 5.73
CA HIS A 18 -15.24 0.04 5.42
C HIS A 18 -15.91 0.83 6.55
N ARG A 19 -16.83 0.22 7.32
CA ARG A 19 -17.45 0.87 8.48
C ARG A 19 -16.43 1.26 9.55
N ALA A 20 -15.45 0.41 9.83
CA ALA A 20 -14.40 0.72 10.80
C ALA A 20 -13.56 1.94 10.39
N LEU A 21 -13.34 2.13 9.08
CA LEU A 21 -12.67 3.32 8.56
C LEU A 21 -13.52 4.59 8.74
N LEU A 22 -14.83 4.51 8.54
CA LEU A 22 -15.75 5.63 8.81
C LEU A 22 -15.76 6.01 10.28
N ASP A 23 -15.72 5.03 11.18
CA ASP A 23 -15.71 5.26 12.63
C ASP A 23 -14.42 5.97 13.11
N ILE A 24 -13.31 5.84 12.37
CA ILE A 24 -12.06 6.57 12.62
C ILE A 24 -11.92 7.86 11.78
N GLY A 25 -12.97 8.29 11.09
CA GLY A 25 -13.05 9.59 10.42
C GLY A 25 -12.74 9.60 8.92
N LEU A 26 -12.80 8.47 8.23
CA LEU A 26 -12.80 8.45 6.76
C LEU A 26 -14.01 9.24 6.22
N ASP A 27 -13.81 10.08 5.21
CA ASP A 27 -14.89 10.90 4.64
C ASP A 27 -16.00 10.00 4.03
N PRO A 28 -17.23 10.04 4.58
CA PRO A 28 -18.35 9.23 4.07
C PRO A 28 -18.82 9.63 2.67
N LYS A 29 -18.35 10.75 2.12
CA LYS A 29 -18.69 11.19 0.75
C LYS A 29 -17.83 10.52 -0.32
N LEU A 30 -16.70 9.90 0.05
CA LEU A 30 -15.86 9.17 -0.88
C LEU A 30 -16.68 8.07 -1.58
N ARG A 31 -16.43 7.90 -2.88
CA ARG A 31 -17.16 6.95 -3.72
C ARG A 31 -16.23 5.83 -4.14
N PHE A 32 -16.70 4.59 -3.97
CA PHE A 32 -15.99 3.44 -4.49
C PHE A 32 -15.87 3.50 -6.01
N ILE A 33 -14.68 3.17 -6.49
CA ILE A 33 -14.33 3.02 -7.89
C ILE A 33 -14.39 1.53 -8.23
N LYS A 34 -15.03 1.17 -9.33
CA LYS A 34 -14.99 -0.16 -9.93
C LYS A 34 -14.25 -0.08 -11.25
N LEU A 35 -13.23 -0.91 -11.44
CA LEU A 35 -12.46 -0.92 -12.69
C LEU A 35 -13.24 -1.60 -13.82
N PHE A 36 -13.92 -2.71 -13.51
CA PHE A 36 -14.70 -3.48 -14.48
C PHE A 36 -16.02 -4.00 -13.88
N TYR A 37 -16.96 -4.37 -14.75
CA TYR A 37 -18.18 -5.04 -14.33
C TYR A 37 -17.86 -6.45 -13.82
N GLY A 38 -18.43 -6.83 -12.68
CA GLY A 38 -18.18 -8.12 -12.03
C GLY A 38 -16.86 -8.22 -11.26
N ASP A 39 -16.12 -7.11 -11.10
CA ASP A 39 -14.91 -7.11 -10.27
C ASP A 39 -15.26 -7.43 -8.80
N ILE A 40 -14.54 -8.40 -8.25
CA ILE A 40 -14.63 -8.81 -6.84
C ILE A 40 -13.89 -7.84 -5.93
N LYS A 41 -13.18 -6.86 -6.50
CA LYS A 41 -12.52 -5.78 -5.78
C LYS A 41 -13.13 -4.43 -6.14
N ILE A 42 -13.09 -3.52 -5.18
CA ILE A 42 -13.45 -2.11 -5.37
C ILE A 42 -12.39 -1.24 -4.71
N TYR A 43 -12.24 -0.02 -5.22
CA TYR A 43 -11.15 0.87 -4.85
C TYR A 43 -11.69 2.14 -4.21
N LEU A 44 -10.89 2.76 -3.34
CA LEU A 44 -11.19 4.08 -2.79
C LEU A 44 -9.89 4.88 -2.72
N GLU A 45 -9.94 6.15 -3.11
CA GLU A 45 -8.79 7.06 -3.08
C GLU A 45 -9.08 8.18 -2.09
N PRO A 46 -8.73 8.02 -0.80
CA PRO A 46 -9.09 8.99 0.23
C PRO A 46 -8.26 10.27 0.18
N ALA A 47 -7.08 10.22 -0.43
CA ALA A 47 -6.15 11.34 -0.54
C ALA A 47 -5.16 11.10 -1.70
N PRO A 48 -4.48 12.16 -2.21
CA PRO A 48 -3.41 12.01 -3.19
C PRO A 48 -2.33 11.00 -2.75
N GLY A 49 -1.98 10.09 -3.66
CA GLY A 49 -0.98 9.05 -3.42
C GLY A 49 -1.43 7.94 -2.47
N ILE A 50 -2.73 7.86 -2.13
CA ILE A 50 -3.27 6.81 -1.28
C ILE A 50 -4.40 6.09 -2.01
N SER A 51 -4.30 4.76 -2.05
CA SER A 51 -5.35 3.91 -2.62
C SER A 51 -5.66 2.76 -1.67
N PHE A 52 -6.95 2.49 -1.50
CA PHE A 52 -7.47 1.36 -0.76
C PHE A 52 -8.09 0.36 -1.72
N VAL A 53 -7.87 -0.92 -1.44
CA VAL A 53 -8.55 -2.03 -2.13
C VAL A 53 -9.45 -2.73 -1.12
N PHE A 54 -10.70 -2.95 -1.50
CA PHE A 54 -11.66 -3.68 -0.69
C PHE A 54 -12.22 -4.87 -1.45
N ASP A 55 -12.64 -5.87 -0.69
CA ASP A 55 -13.53 -6.91 -1.19
C ASP A 55 -14.91 -6.29 -1.55
N ALA A 56 -15.42 -6.62 -2.73
CA ALA A 56 -16.62 -5.98 -3.28
C ALA A 56 -17.89 -6.35 -2.52
N GLU A 57 -17.97 -7.56 -1.96
CA GLU A 57 -19.13 -8.11 -1.27
C GLU A 57 -19.12 -7.70 0.20
N THR A 58 -18.06 -8.06 0.92
CA THR A 58 -17.94 -7.89 2.38
C THR A 58 -17.49 -6.48 2.78
N LYS A 59 -16.96 -5.70 1.84
CA LYS A 59 -16.34 -4.38 2.09
C LYS A 59 -15.20 -4.42 3.10
N VAL A 60 -14.51 -5.55 3.22
CA VAL A 60 -13.29 -5.69 4.02
C VAL A 60 -12.12 -5.03 3.28
N LEU A 61 -11.30 -4.26 4.00
CA LEU A 61 -10.09 -3.62 3.48
C LEU A 61 -9.00 -4.67 3.27
N LEU A 62 -8.65 -4.89 2.00
CA LEU A 62 -7.67 -5.88 1.56
C LEU A 62 -6.28 -5.30 1.37
N ALA A 63 -6.16 -4.02 1.00
CA ALA A 63 -4.87 -3.38 0.83
C ALA A 63 -4.93 -1.87 1.03
N VAL A 64 -3.82 -1.31 1.51
CA VAL A 64 -3.52 0.11 1.53
C VAL A 64 -2.22 0.34 0.79
N THR A 65 -2.26 1.16 -0.26
CA THR A 65 -1.11 1.56 -1.07
C THR A 65 -0.79 3.02 -0.80
N ILE A 66 0.50 3.30 -0.58
CA ILE A 66 1.05 4.65 -0.50
C ILE A 66 2.07 4.84 -1.64
N THR A 67 1.82 5.81 -2.51
CA THR A 67 2.73 6.24 -3.57
C THR A 67 3.50 7.46 -3.08
N ILE A 68 4.82 7.34 -2.90
CA ILE A 68 5.70 8.44 -2.44
C ILE A 68 6.33 9.16 -3.63
N ILE A 69 6.79 8.38 -4.62
CA ILE A 69 7.34 8.88 -5.88
C ILE A 69 6.54 8.23 -7.00
N ARG A 70 5.93 9.04 -7.86
CA ARG A 70 5.14 8.53 -8.98
C ARG A 70 6.01 7.71 -9.91
N ARG A 71 5.53 6.54 -10.30
CA ARG A 71 6.22 5.68 -11.29
C ARG A 71 5.57 5.71 -12.65
N VAL A 72 4.35 6.24 -12.72
CA VAL A 72 3.56 6.38 -13.94
C VAL A 72 3.14 7.83 -14.10
N GLU A 73 3.00 8.27 -15.35
CA GLU A 73 2.55 9.63 -15.64
C GLU A 73 1.18 9.88 -15.01
N ARG A 74 1.02 11.03 -14.35
CA ARG A 74 -0.22 11.50 -13.68
C ARG A 74 -0.64 10.72 -12.44
N GLU A 75 0.15 9.78 -11.95
CA GLU A 75 -0.07 9.19 -10.63
C GLU A 75 0.18 10.26 -9.53
N PRO A 76 -0.75 10.47 -8.58
CA PRO A 76 -0.56 11.42 -7.50
C PRO A 76 0.45 10.88 -6.47
N GLU A 77 1.22 11.79 -5.87
CA GLU A 77 2.20 11.48 -4.82
C GLU A 77 1.64 11.85 -3.44
N PHE A 78 1.99 11.05 -2.44
CA PHE A 78 1.67 11.28 -1.05
C PHE A 78 2.65 12.29 -0.46
N GLY A 79 2.13 13.46 -0.09
CA GLY A 79 2.93 14.55 0.50
C GLY A 79 2.87 14.64 2.04
N GLY A 80 2.30 13.63 2.71
CA GLY A 80 2.15 13.63 4.16
C GLY A 80 3.30 12.92 4.90
N TYR A 81 3.12 12.72 6.20
CA TYR A 81 4.06 11.98 7.04
C TYR A 81 3.64 10.52 7.19
N LEU A 82 4.61 9.61 7.06
CA LEU A 82 4.42 8.20 7.36
C LEU A 82 4.81 7.90 8.81
N PRO A 83 4.05 7.07 9.53
CA PRO A 83 4.44 6.62 10.85
C PRO A 83 5.65 5.68 10.77
N GLN A 84 6.46 5.64 11.83
CA GLN A 84 7.45 4.57 12.00
C GLN A 84 6.72 3.22 12.16
N PRO A 85 7.27 2.10 11.66
CA PRO A 85 8.54 1.98 10.89
C PRO A 85 8.36 2.13 9.36
N TYR A 86 7.26 2.73 8.90
CA TYR A 86 6.92 2.78 7.46
C TYR A 86 7.67 3.87 6.68
N ASN A 87 8.19 4.89 7.37
CA ASN A 87 8.86 6.08 6.80
C ASN A 87 10.32 5.84 6.39
N CYS A 88 10.58 4.77 5.64
CA CYS A 88 11.90 4.46 5.08
C CYS A 88 12.16 5.27 3.79
N SER A 89 13.39 5.73 3.58
CA SER A 89 13.80 6.52 2.40
C SER A 89 14.36 5.68 1.26
N ASP A 90 14.96 4.54 1.57
CA ASP A 90 15.72 3.71 0.63
C ASP A 90 15.70 2.23 1.03
N LYS A 91 16.15 1.36 0.14
CA LYS A 91 16.21 -0.10 0.37
C LYS A 91 17.04 -0.49 1.60
N VAL A 92 18.08 0.28 1.95
CA VAL A 92 18.94 -0.02 3.12
C VAL A 92 18.16 0.22 4.41
N SER A 93 17.50 1.38 4.53
CA SER A 93 16.64 1.72 5.66
C SER A 93 15.44 0.76 5.80
N VAL A 94 14.82 0.33 4.70
CA VAL A 94 13.76 -0.70 4.73
C VAL A 94 14.28 -2.00 5.33
N ARG A 95 15.42 -2.51 4.87
CA ARG A 95 16.00 -3.76 5.39
C ARG A 95 16.48 -3.63 6.84
N ALA A 96 16.93 -2.44 7.25
CA ALA A 96 17.25 -2.18 8.64
C ALA A 96 16.00 -2.22 9.54
N ALA A 97 14.87 -1.71 9.05
CA ALA A 97 13.61 -1.69 9.79
C ALA A 97 12.90 -3.06 9.84
N TRP A 98 12.91 -3.80 8.73
CA TRP A 98 12.08 -5.01 8.55
C TRP A 98 12.88 -6.31 8.44
N GLY A 99 14.22 -6.24 8.43
CA GLY A 99 15.10 -7.40 8.30
C GLY A 99 15.25 -7.88 6.85
N ASN A 100 15.39 -9.20 6.66
CA ASN A 100 15.53 -9.78 5.33
C ASN A 100 14.15 -10.02 4.70
N PRO A 101 13.95 -9.64 3.42
CA PRO A 101 12.69 -9.88 2.73
C PRO A 101 12.49 -11.37 2.44
N ILE A 102 11.23 -11.81 2.43
CA ILE A 102 10.84 -13.17 2.02
C ILE A 102 10.94 -13.36 0.50
N LYS A 103 10.76 -12.27 -0.25
CA LYS A 103 10.95 -12.22 -1.71
C LYS A 103 11.51 -10.85 -2.06
N SER A 104 12.46 -10.82 -2.99
CA SER A 104 13.05 -9.58 -3.51
C SER A 104 13.11 -9.68 -5.03
N ARG A 105 12.86 -8.57 -5.70
CA ARG A 105 13.15 -8.39 -7.11
C ARG A 105 14.11 -7.22 -7.24
N GLU A 106 15.24 -7.45 -7.88
CA GLU A 106 16.16 -6.36 -8.24
C GLU A 106 15.60 -5.54 -9.41
N LYS A 107 16.32 -4.49 -9.80
CA LYS A 107 15.99 -3.69 -10.98
C LYS A 107 15.80 -4.57 -12.21
N LEU A 108 14.82 -4.23 -13.04
CA LEU A 108 14.50 -4.95 -14.27
C LEU A 108 14.27 -3.97 -15.41
N VAL A 109 14.85 -4.26 -16.57
CA VAL A 109 14.52 -3.60 -17.84
C VAL A 109 13.33 -4.31 -18.48
N LEU A 110 12.22 -3.59 -18.63
CA LEU A 110 11.03 -4.04 -19.36
C LEU A 110 11.04 -3.49 -20.79
N PRO A 111 10.35 -4.16 -21.74
CA PRO A 111 10.21 -3.66 -23.10
C PRO A 111 9.59 -2.24 -23.14
N PRO A 112 9.89 -1.45 -24.19
CA PRO A 112 9.22 -0.18 -24.41
C PRO A 112 7.68 -0.32 -24.40
N PRO A 113 6.93 0.68 -23.88
CA PRO A 113 7.42 1.98 -23.42
C PRO A 113 7.88 2.02 -21.96
N ILE A 114 7.91 0.89 -21.24
CA ILE A 114 8.09 0.87 -19.78
C ILE A 114 9.54 1.17 -19.36
N GLY A 115 10.53 0.60 -20.05
CA GLY A 115 11.95 0.87 -19.77
C GLY A 115 12.47 0.25 -18.47
N GLU A 116 13.47 0.88 -17.85
CA GLU A 116 14.06 0.40 -16.60
C GLU A 116 13.12 0.67 -15.41
N THR A 117 12.83 -0.40 -14.68
CA THR A 117 12.05 -0.36 -13.45
C THR A 117 12.94 -0.70 -12.27
N GLY A 118 12.80 0.07 -11.19
CA GLY A 118 13.38 -0.31 -9.91
C GLY A 118 12.74 -1.58 -9.35
N GLY A 119 13.40 -2.14 -8.33
CA GLY A 119 13.03 -3.39 -7.69
C GLY A 119 11.91 -3.27 -6.65
N TRP A 120 11.69 -4.34 -5.91
CA TRP A 120 10.84 -4.38 -4.71
C TRP A 120 11.33 -5.43 -3.72
N ASP A 121 11.04 -5.20 -2.44
CA ASP A 121 11.23 -6.16 -1.35
C ASP A 121 9.86 -6.46 -0.71
N MET A 122 9.59 -7.73 -0.41
CA MET A 122 8.37 -8.21 0.23
C MET A 122 8.70 -8.84 1.58
N TYR A 123 7.90 -8.51 2.59
CA TYR A 123 8.04 -8.97 3.97
C TYR A 123 6.73 -9.62 4.42
N SER A 124 6.84 -10.76 5.12
CA SER A 124 5.72 -11.28 5.90
C SER A 124 5.74 -10.62 7.27
N LEU A 125 4.58 -10.17 7.74
CA LEU A 125 4.44 -9.61 9.08
C LEU A 125 4.09 -10.68 10.14
N SER A 126 4.13 -11.97 9.77
CA SER A 126 3.93 -13.08 10.69
C SER A 126 4.90 -13.06 11.88
N SER A 127 6.17 -12.68 11.65
CA SER A 127 7.20 -12.59 12.69
C SER A 127 6.92 -11.52 13.75
N VAL A 128 6.04 -10.56 13.46
CA VAL A 128 5.59 -9.51 14.37
C VAL A 128 4.13 -9.69 14.83
N GLY A 129 3.58 -10.90 14.65
CA GLY A 129 2.26 -11.31 15.14
C GLY A 129 1.09 -11.03 14.17
N PHE A 130 1.38 -10.64 12.93
CA PHE A 130 0.37 -10.41 11.89
C PHE A 130 0.53 -11.44 10.77
N GLU A 131 0.11 -12.68 11.04
CA GLU A 131 0.26 -13.82 10.11
C GLU A 131 -0.44 -13.60 8.76
N GLU A 132 -1.48 -12.76 8.77
CA GLU A 132 -2.35 -12.52 7.63
C GLU A 132 -1.88 -11.37 6.74
N PHE A 133 -0.77 -10.68 7.01
CA PHE A 133 -0.39 -9.47 6.26
C PHE A 133 0.98 -9.56 5.57
N GLU A 134 1.06 -8.95 4.39
CA GLU A 134 2.28 -8.73 3.63
C GLU A 134 2.55 -7.24 3.45
N LEU A 135 3.83 -6.87 3.53
CA LEU A 135 4.31 -5.52 3.26
C LEU A 135 5.27 -5.56 2.08
N ILE A 136 5.01 -4.75 1.06
CA ILE A 136 5.84 -4.68 -0.15
C ILE A 136 6.34 -3.25 -0.30
N TYR A 137 7.65 -3.05 -0.27
CA TYR A 137 8.28 -1.79 -0.64
C TYR A 137 8.70 -1.83 -2.10
N SER A 138 8.34 -0.78 -2.84
CA SER A 138 8.76 -0.58 -4.23
C SER A 138 9.82 0.50 -4.31
N TYR A 139 10.81 0.30 -5.18
CA TYR A 139 11.94 1.21 -5.32
C TYR A 139 12.04 1.83 -6.72
N THR A 140 12.70 2.99 -6.79
CA THR A 140 13.24 3.54 -8.04
C THR A 140 14.48 2.74 -8.50
N THR A 141 15.04 3.08 -9.66
CA THR A 141 16.28 2.48 -10.18
C THR A 141 17.49 2.72 -9.27
N ASP A 142 17.46 3.80 -8.49
CA ASP A 142 18.49 4.17 -7.50
C ASP A 142 18.19 3.61 -6.10
N PHE A 143 17.24 2.67 -6.00
CA PHE A 143 16.81 2.04 -4.75
C PHE A 143 16.23 2.98 -3.69
N ILE A 144 15.74 4.15 -4.11
CA ILE A 144 14.95 5.06 -3.29
C ILE A 144 13.53 4.51 -3.18
N VAL A 145 12.90 4.61 -2.01
CA VAL A 145 11.53 4.15 -1.82
C VAL A 145 10.58 5.02 -2.66
N SER A 146 9.88 4.35 -3.57
CA SER A 146 8.84 4.96 -4.42
C SER A 146 7.43 4.80 -3.84
N GLY A 147 7.24 3.86 -2.91
CA GLY A 147 5.97 3.58 -2.29
C GLY A 147 5.95 2.23 -1.61
N PHE A 148 4.85 1.93 -0.92
CA PHE A 148 4.63 0.61 -0.35
C PHE A 148 3.17 0.20 -0.40
N VAL A 149 2.95 -1.12 -0.28
CA VAL A 149 1.63 -1.73 -0.15
C VAL A 149 1.62 -2.57 1.10
N LEU A 150 0.68 -2.31 2.01
CA LEU A 150 0.33 -3.21 3.09
C LEU A 150 -0.98 -3.90 2.72
N LYS A 151 -0.98 -5.23 2.65
CA LYS A 151 -2.14 -6.00 2.19
C LYS A 151 -2.35 -7.27 2.99
N VAL A 152 -3.57 -7.78 2.94
CA VAL A 152 -3.85 -9.14 3.38
C VAL A 152 -3.11 -10.13 2.47
N ARG A 153 -2.54 -11.15 3.09
CA ARG A 153 -1.93 -12.29 2.43
C ARG A 153 -3.06 -13.09 1.83
N ASN A 154 -3.12 -13.14 0.51
CA ASN A 154 -3.93 -14.14 -0.15
C ASN A 154 -3.03 -15.36 -0.34
N ASP A 155 -3.42 -16.48 0.25
CA ASP A 155 -2.96 -17.77 -0.25
C ASP A 155 -3.58 -17.91 -1.65
N GLU A 156 -2.80 -17.62 -2.68
CA GLU A 156 -3.11 -18.18 -3.99
C GLU A 156 -2.93 -19.70 -3.84
N ALA A 157 -4.04 -20.39 -3.64
CA ALA A 157 -4.15 -21.85 -3.68
C ALA A 157 -3.95 -22.36 -5.11
#